data_AF-A0A0D7ADK0-F1
#
_entry.id   AF-A0A0D7ADK0-F1
#
_cell.length_a   1.000
_cell.length_b   1.000
_cell.length_c   1.000
_cell.angle_alpha   90.00
_cell.angle_beta   90.00
_cell.angle_gamma   90.00
#
_symmetry.space_group_name_H-M   'P 1'
#
loop_
_entity.id
_entity.type
_entity.pdbx_description
1 polymer ?
#
loop_
_entity_poly.entity_id
_entity_poly.type
_entity_poly.pdbx_seq_one_letter_code
_entity_poly.pdbx_strand_id
1 'polypeptide(L)'
;MGLHARWEPDIPEYVECLKELQERKYRRALDELERLVVQRLLELTKLNMSGIGYKLREKIRKALHTRAEAIRNALERYNSAAKALNPPRQTLTWTHLFELVELGDLALLQHSRVDIRGSAWAQPLNRQAANLYFEMKRAREEIVRANVEIRRQITFMVDNYNDHLVAIEEAATTDPNLAAELQRRLDHQLAIDTEIAQRLLSMSQLRGFTGSLLPGVRIGKEGFRASDKLPPWAINIIGIIIVDGENSECQPASASGGKSISCCLSQHHREL
;
A
#
# COMPACT_ATOMS: atom_id res chain seq x y z
N MET A 1 -42.33 -23.99 -38.51
CA MET A 1 -41.55 -22.89 -37.89
C MET A 1 -41.61 -21.71 -38.84
N GLY A 2 -42.36 -20.67 -38.48
CA GLY A 2 -42.73 -19.55 -39.37
C GLY A 2 -41.68 -18.44 -39.37
N LEU A 3 -40.86 -18.39 -40.40
CA LEU A 3 -40.21 -17.15 -40.85
C LEU A 3 -40.92 -16.76 -42.15
N HIS A 4 -41.74 -15.71 -42.10
CA HIS A 4 -42.64 -15.34 -43.20
C HIS A 4 -41.93 -14.70 -44.41
N ALA A 5 -40.66 -14.28 -44.28
CA ALA A 5 -39.84 -13.77 -45.39
C ALA A 5 -38.33 -13.87 -45.06
N ARG A 6 -37.50 -14.01 -46.11
CA ARG A 6 -36.04 -13.91 -46.00
C ARG A 6 -35.66 -12.44 -45.78
N TRP A 7 -34.71 -12.17 -44.88
CA TRP A 7 -34.23 -10.81 -44.67
C TRP A 7 -33.44 -10.34 -45.89
N GLU A 8 -33.92 -9.29 -46.54
CA GLU A 8 -33.29 -8.64 -47.68
C GLU A 8 -32.54 -7.37 -47.24
N PRO A 9 -31.54 -6.91 -48.00
CA PRO A 9 -30.68 -5.78 -47.62
C PRO A 9 -31.40 -4.46 -47.32
N ASP A 10 -32.60 -4.29 -47.87
CA ASP A 10 -33.38 -3.05 -47.81
C ASP A 10 -34.39 -3.03 -46.64
N ILE A 11 -34.52 -4.16 -45.92
CA ILE A 11 -35.41 -4.29 -44.77
C ILE A 11 -34.79 -3.57 -43.55
N PRO A 12 -35.56 -2.74 -42.82
CA PRO A 12 -35.01 -1.93 -41.73
C PRO A 12 -34.38 -2.79 -40.62
N GLU A 13 -34.94 -3.96 -40.32
CA GLU A 13 -34.38 -4.91 -39.36
C GLU A 13 -33.00 -5.45 -39.78
N TYR A 14 -32.77 -5.65 -41.09
CA TYR A 14 -31.48 -6.07 -41.61
C TYR A 14 -30.44 -4.94 -41.47
N VAL A 15 -30.82 -3.70 -41.78
CA VAL A 15 -29.96 -2.51 -41.63
C VAL A 15 -29.61 -2.26 -40.17
N GLU A 16 -30.57 -2.39 -39.25
CA GLU A 16 -30.34 -2.25 -37.80
C GLU A 16 -29.41 -3.33 -37.25
N CYS A 17 -29.63 -4.59 -37.66
CA CYS A 17 -28.75 -5.70 -37.28
C CYS A 17 -27.31 -5.50 -37.79
N LEU A 18 -27.15 -5.00 -39.02
CA LEU A 18 -25.82 -4.67 -39.55
C LEU A 18 -25.13 -3.57 -38.74
N LYS A 19 -25.84 -2.52 -38.33
CA LYS A 19 -25.30 -1.47 -37.45
C LYS A 19 -24.83 -2.05 -36.12
N GLU A 20 -25.67 -2.84 -35.45
CA GLU A 20 -25.32 -3.52 -34.20
C GLU A 20 -24.09 -4.43 -34.34
N LEU A 21 -23.98 -5.17 -35.46
CA LEU A 21 -22.82 -6.00 -35.74
C LEU A 21 -21.53 -5.18 -35.92
N GLN A 22 -21.61 -4.05 -36.62
CA GLN A 22 -20.48 -3.13 -36.78
C GLN A 22 -20.06 -2.51 -35.44
N GLU A 23 -21.02 -2.04 -34.64
CA GLU A 23 -20.76 -1.53 -33.31
C GLU A 23 -20.18 -2.58 -32.37
N ARG A 24 -20.65 -3.82 -32.44
CA ARG A 24 -20.10 -4.92 -31.64
C ARG A 24 -18.67 -5.26 -32.06
N LYS A 25 -18.36 -5.26 -33.36
CA LYS A 25 -16.99 -5.44 -33.85
C LYS A 25 -16.06 -4.34 -33.33
N TYR A 26 -16.54 -3.10 -33.38
CA TYR A 26 -15.81 -1.95 -32.85
C TYR A 26 -15.57 -2.06 -31.34
N ARG A 27 -16.61 -2.33 -30.53
CA ARG A 27 -16.50 -2.54 -29.08
C ARG A 27 -15.49 -3.64 -28.72
N ARG A 28 -15.51 -4.77 -29.44
CA ARG A 28 -14.54 -5.86 -29.22
C ARG A 28 -13.10 -5.45 -29.54
N ALA A 29 -12.89 -4.68 -30.61
CA ALA A 29 -11.55 -4.21 -30.97
C ALA A 29 -10.99 -3.24 -29.93
N LEU A 30 -11.86 -2.38 -29.37
CA LEU A 30 -11.55 -1.49 -28.25
C LEU A 30 -11.19 -2.27 -26.98
N ASP A 31 -12.02 -3.23 -26.57
CA ASP A 31 -11.77 -4.08 -25.39
C ASP A 31 -10.44 -4.86 -25.52
N GLU A 32 -10.14 -5.36 -26.73
CA GLU A 32 -8.88 -6.06 -27.01
C GLU A 32 -7.66 -5.13 -26.85
N LEU A 33 -7.75 -3.91 -27.40
CA LEU A 33 -6.70 -2.89 -27.28
C LEU A 33 -6.46 -2.50 -25.81
N GLU A 34 -7.54 -2.21 -25.08
CA GLU A 34 -7.48 -1.85 -23.66
C GLU A 34 -6.81 -2.94 -22.82
N ARG A 35 -7.27 -4.18 -22.99
CA ARG A 35 -6.72 -5.33 -22.27
C ARG A 35 -5.21 -5.46 -22.49
N LEU A 36 -4.74 -5.33 -23.75
CA LEU A 36 -3.33 -5.48 -24.07
C LEU A 36 -2.47 -4.34 -23.50
N VAL A 37 -3.00 -3.12 -23.49
CA VAL A 37 -2.34 -1.95 -22.90
C VAL A 37 -2.21 -2.10 -21.39
N VAL A 38 -3.30 -2.42 -20.69
CA VAL A 38 -3.29 -2.66 -19.23
C VAL A 38 -2.34 -3.81 -18.88
N GLN A 39 -2.38 -4.90 -19.65
CA GLN A 39 -1.45 -6.00 -19.48
C GLN A 39 0.01 -5.56 -19.62
N ARG A 40 0.34 -4.68 -20.56
CA ARG A 40 1.71 -4.16 -20.73
C ARG A 40 2.15 -3.29 -19.56
N LEU A 41 1.26 -2.46 -19.02
CA LEU A 41 1.53 -1.66 -17.84
C LEU A 41 1.85 -2.54 -16.62
N LEU A 42 1.03 -3.55 -16.37
CA LEU A 42 1.26 -4.50 -15.27
C LEU A 42 2.60 -5.25 -15.43
N GLU A 43 3.02 -5.56 -16.66
CA GLU A 43 4.34 -6.12 -16.91
C GLU A 43 5.48 -5.16 -16.60
N LEU A 44 5.37 -3.89 -16.99
CA LEU A 44 6.36 -2.86 -16.68
C LEU A 44 6.46 -2.64 -15.17
N THR A 45 5.32 -2.52 -14.48
CA THR A 45 5.27 -2.43 -13.02
C THR A 45 5.94 -3.64 -12.38
N LYS A 46 5.64 -4.84 -12.88
CA LYS A 46 6.26 -6.07 -12.38
C LYS A 46 7.77 -6.05 -12.60
N LEU A 47 8.25 -5.65 -13.77
CA LEU A 47 9.69 -5.57 -14.06
C LEU A 47 10.43 -4.64 -13.09
N ASN A 48 9.78 -3.56 -12.64
CA ASN A 48 10.34 -2.58 -11.70
C ASN A 48 10.33 -3.02 -10.23
N MET A 49 9.75 -4.18 -9.88
CA MET A 49 9.77 -4.68 -8.50
C MET A 49 11.12 -5.31 -8.13
N SER A 50 11.57 -5.05 -6.90
CA SER A 50 12.71 -5.74 -6.28
C SER A 50 12.36 -7.21 -5.98
N GLY A 51 13.37 -8.08 -5.89
CA GLY A 51 13.17 -9.51 -5.57
C GLY A 51 12.79 -10.44 -6.73
N ILE A 52 12.74 -9.95 -7.97
CA ILE A 52 12.48 -10.80 -9.15
C ILE A 52 13.76 -11.48 -9.65
N GLY A 53 13.77 -12.80 -9.67
CA GLY A 53 14.88 -13.59 -10.20
C GLY A 53 15.11 -13.38 -11.71
N TYR A 54 16.37 -13.56 -12.14
CA TYR A 54 16.82 -13.30 -13.52
C TYR A 54 15.94 -13.98 -14.61
N LYS A 55 15.60 -15.26 -14.43
CA LYS A 55 14.77 -16.01 -15.38
C LYS A 55 13.37 -15.40 -15.57
N LEU A 56 12.79 -14.85 -14.50
CA LEU A 56 11.47 -14.21 -14.57
C LEU A 56 11.56 -12.84 -15.25
N ARG A 57 12.62 -12.05 -14.99
CA ARG A 57 12.88 -10.79 -15.72
C ARG A 57 13.02 -11.02 -17.22
N GLU A 58 13.74 -12.06 -17.62
CA GLU A 58 13.93 -12.41 -19.03
C GLU A 58 12.60 -12.79 -19.71
N LYS A 59 11.75 -13.56 -19.03
CA LYS A 59 10.39 -13.86 -19.54
C LYS A 59 9.54 -12.60 -19.69
N ILE A 60 9.57 -11.68 -18.72
CA ILE A 60 8.85 -10.42 -18.80
C ILE A 60 9.36 -9.57 -19.97
N ARG A 61 10.68 -9.48 -20.18
CA ARG A 61 11.27 -8.76 -21.32
C ARG A 61 10.78 -9.29 -22.68
N LYS A 62 10.76 -10.61 -22.85
CA LYS A 62 10.21 -11.24 -24.06
C LYS A 62 8.71 -10.96 -24.21
N ALA A 63 7.96 -11.07 -23.12
CA ALA A 63 6.53 -10.77 -23.11
C ALA A 63 6.26 -9.31 -23.50
N LEU A 64 7.03 -8.35 -23.00
CA LEU A 64 6.92 -6.93 -23.37
C LEU A 64 7.10 -6.70 -24.88
N HIS A 65 8.09 -7.35 -25.50
CA HIS A 65 8.31 -7.24 -26.94
C HIS A 65 7.13 -7.82 -27.73
N THR A 66 6.70 -9.04 -27.38
CA THR A 66 5.54 -9.66 -28.06
C THR A 66 4.26 -8.86 -27.86
N ARG A 67 4.08 -8.24 -26.69
CA ARG A 67 2.93 -7.41 -26.37
C ARG A 67 2.94 -6.09 -27.11
N ALA A 68 4.10 -5.46 -27.31
CA ALA A 68 4.19 -4.24 -28.12
C ALA A 68 3.66 -4.47 -29.54
N GLU A 69 4.01 -5.60 -30.16
CA GLU A 69 3.51 -5.96 -31.48
C GLU A 69 2.02 -6.30 -31.46
N ALA A 70 1.54 -7.02 -30.43
CA ALA A 70 0.12 -7.29 -30.26
C ALA A 70 -0.71 -6.00 -30.12
N ILE A 71 -0.21 -4.99 -29.41
CA ILE A 71 -0.87 -3.68 -29.27
C ILE A 71 -0.93 -2.97 -30.62
N ARG A 72 0.14 -3.02 -31.46
CA ARG A 72 0.12 -2.42 -32.80
C ARG A 72 -0.98 -3.02 -33.66
N ASN A 73 -1.06 -4.35 -33.70
CA ASN A 73 -2.09 -5.06 -34.45
C ASN A 73 -3.51 -4.77 -33.92
N ALA A 74 -3.68 -4.70 -32.60
CA ALA A 74 -4.96 -4.33 -31.99
C ALA A 74 -5.36 -2.87 -32.30
N LEU A 75 -4.39 -1.96 -32.33
CA LEU A 75 -4.60 -0.55 -32.71
C LEU A 75 -5.08 -0.42 -34.16
N GLU A 76 -4.51 -1.19 -35.08
CA GLU A 76 -4.95 -1.23 -36.49
C GLU A 76 -6.38 -1.77 -36.64
N ARG A 77 -6.70 -2.86 -35.91
CA ARG A 77 -8.07 -3.42 -35.87
C ARG A 77 -9.06 -2.40 -35.32
N TYR A 78 -8.71 -1.71 -34.23
CA TYR A 78 -9.51 -0.63 -33.66
C TYR A 78 -9.75 0.47 -34.68
N ASN A 79 -8.69 1.00 -35.29
CA ASN A 79 -8.78 2.09 -36.27
C ASN A 79 -9.60 1.70 -37.51
N SER A 80 -9.50 0.45 -37.96
CA SER A 80 -10.30 -0.07 -39.07
C SER A 80 -11.78 -0.16 -38.70
N ALA A 81 -12.10 -0.69 -37.52
CA ALA A 81 -13.48 -0.77 -37.04
C ALA A 81 -14.07 0.62 -36.76
N ALA A 82 -13.27 1.56 -36.26
CA ALA A 82 -13.66 2.94 -36.00
C ALA A 82 -14.11 3.67 -37.28
N LYS A 83 -13.36 3.48 -38.38
CA LYS A 83 -13.67 4.05 -39.70
C LYS A 83 -14.91 3.42 -40.36
N ALA A 84 -15.22 2.17 -40.03
CA ALA A 84 -16.33 1.44 -40.61
C ALA A 84 -17.71 1.80 -40.01
N LEU A 85 -17.73 2.54 -38.90
CA LEU A 85 -18.97 3.04 -38.28
C LEU A 85 -19.53 4.25 -39.01
N ASN A 86 -20.84 4.48 -38.86
CA ASN A 86 -21.52 5.66 -39.36
C ASN A 86 -22.27 6.37 -38.20
N PRO A 87 -21.81 7.54 -37.73
CA PRO A 87 -20.63 8.28 -38.19
C PRO A 87 -19.30 7.60 -37.79
N PRO A 88 -18.21 7.85 -38.53
CA PRO A 88 -16.91 7.29 -38.22
C PRO A 88 -16.40 7.81 -36.86
N ARG A 89 -15.76 6.92 -36.08
CA ARG A 89 -15.17 7.26 -34.78
C ARG A 89 -13.72 7.72 -34.93
N GLN A 90 -13.21 8.43 -33.92
CA GLN A 90 -11.83 8.91 -33.89
C GLN A 90 -10.82 7.75 -33.88
N THR A 91 -9.84 7.83 -34.76
CA THR A 91 -8.71 6.91 -34.80
C THR A 91 -7.62 7.33 -33.81
N LEU A 92 -6.91 6.35 -33.25
CA LEU A 92 -5.83 6.57 -32.28
C LEU A 92 -4.46 6.35 -32.96
N THR A 93 -3.49 7.22 -32.68
CA THR A 93 -2.09 7.01 -33.02
C THR A 93 -1.37 6.29 -31.88
N TRP A 94 -0.20 5.70 -32.16
CA TRP A 94 0.60 5.06 -31.13
C TRP A 94 1.03 6.04 -30.03
N THR A 95 1.46 7.26 -30.39
CA THR A 95 1.83 8.30 -29.42
C THR A 95 0.66 8.70 -28.54
N HIS A 96 -0.50 8.95 -29.15
CA HIS A 96 -1.71 9.31 -28.42
C HIS A 96 -2.17 8.20 -27.47
N LEU A 97 -2.00 6.93 -27.85
CA LEU A 97 -2.29 5.79 -26.97
C LEU A 97 -1.44 5.83 -25.68
N PHE A 98 -0.16 6.21 -25.76
CA PHE A 98 0.70 6.32 -24.56
C PHE A 98 0.34 7.52 -23.70
N GLU A 99 0.04 8.67 -24.30
CA GLU A 99 -0.42 9.86 -23.56
C GLU A 99 -1.68 9.54 -22.73
N LEU A 100 -2.64 8.83 -23.32
CA LEU A 100 -3.86 8.39 -22.62
C LEU A 100 -3.55 7.45 -21.45
N VAL A 101 -2.59 6.55 -21.64
CA VAL A 101 -2.17 5.60 -20.62
C VAL A 101 -1.43 6.26 -19.47
N GLU A 102 -0.52 7.19 -19.78
CA GLU A 102 0.32 7.89 -18.81
C GLU A 102 -0.50 8.76 -17.86
N LEU A 103 -1.55 9.40 -18.37
CA LEU A 103 -2.44 10.24 -17.56
C LEU A 103 -3.36 9.44 -16.61
N GLY A 104 -3.34 8.10 -16.65
CA GLY A 104 -4.39 7.29 -16.00
C GLY A 104 -5.77 7.57 -16.59
N ASP A 105 -5.78 8.18 -17.78
CA ASP A 105 -6.92 8.62 -18.56
C ASP A 105 -7.08 7.61 -19.68
N LEU A 106 -7.37 6.36 -19.32
CA LEU A 106 -7.84 5.36 -20.28
C LEU A 106 -9.20 5.83 -20.84
N ALA A 107 -9.13 6.81 -21.74
CA ALA A 107 -10.22 7.35 -22.52
C ALA A 107 -10.73 6.32 -23.53
N LEU A 108 -10.19 5.10 -23.52
CA LEU A 108 -10.78 3.93 -24.17
C LEU A 108 -12.25 3.76 -23.73
N LEU A 109 -12.63 4.20 -22.53
CA LEU A 109 -14.02 4.23 -22.08
C LEU A 109 -14.94 5.21 -22.84
N GLN A 110 -14.41 6.07 -23.72
CA GLN A 110 -15.17 6.97 -24.60
C GLN A 110 -16.29 6.25 -25.37
N HIS A 111 -16.09 4.97 -25.64
CA HIS A 111 -17.03 4.18 -26.41
C HIS A 111 -17.46 2.89 -25.69
N SER A 112 -17.32 2.87 -24.36
CA SER A 112 -17.96 1.85 -23.52
C SER A 112 -19.49 2.00 -23.58
N ARG A 113 -20.24 1.04 -23.01
CA ARG A 113 -21.71 1.07 -23.03
C ARG A 113 -22.32 2.33 -22.39
N VAL A 114 -21.55 3.03 -21.56
CA VAL A 114 -21.90 4.32 -20.94
C VAL A 114 -20.69 5.23 -21.03
N ASP A 115 -20.75 6.30 -21.85
CA ASP A 115 -19.68 7.30 -21.89
C ASP A 115 -19.67 8.07 -20.57
N ILE A 116 -18.80 7.66 -19.65
CA ILE A 116 -18.67 8.27 -18.33
C ILE A 116 -17.88 9.60 -18.38
N ARG A 117 -17.23 9.95 -19.50
CA ARG A 117 -16.37 11.15 -19.56
C ARG A 117 -17.14 12.44 -19.36
N GLY A 118 -18.42 12.48 -19.76
CA GLY A 118 -19.31 13.60 -19.47
C GLY A 118 -19.59 13.77 -17.97
N SER A 119 -19.33 12.75 -17.16
CA SER A 119 -19.52 12.83 -15.71
C SER A 119 -18.46 13.71 -15.08
N ALA A 120 -18.88 14.59 -14.17
CA ALA A 120 -17.97 15.49 -13.46
C ALA A 120 -16.83 14.73 -12.76
N TRP A 121 -17.08 13.54 -12.21
CA TRP A 121 -16.05 12.74 -11.52
C TRP A 121 -15.03 12.08 -12.46
N ALA A 122 -15.31 11.94 -13.75
CA ALA A 122 -14.39 11.34 -14.72
C ALA A 122 -13.42 12.36 -15.33
N GLN A 123 -13.73 13.65 -15.21
CA GLN A 123 -12.90 14.75 -15.69
C GLN A 123 -11.53 14.75 -14.97
N PRO A 124 -10.40 14.87 -15.70
CA PRO A 124 -9.07 14.72 -15.12
C PRO A 124 -8.80 15.66 -13.95
N LEU A 125 -9.14 16.94 -14.10
CA LEU A 125 -8.96 17.95 -13.05
C LEU A 125 -9.78 17.63 -11.80
N ASN A 126 -11.02 17.16 -11.97
CA ASN A 126 -11.89 16.80 -10.86
C ASN A 126 -11.41 15.51 -10.16
N ARG A 127 -10.86 14.54 -10.90
CA ARG A 127 -10.21 13.36 -10.31
C ARG A 127 -8.98 13.73 -9.50
N GLN A 128 -8.12 14.60 -10.03
CA GLN A 128 -6.95 15.10 -9.31
C GLN A 128 -7.38 15.82 -8.03
N ALA A 129 -8.38 16.70 -8.10
CA ALA A 129 -8.93 17.38 -6.93
C ALA A 129 -9.54 16.41 -5.91
N ALA A 130 -10.27 15.39 -6.38
CA ALA A 130 -10.83 14.35 -5.51
C ALA A 130 -9.74 13.52 -4.84
N ASN A 131 -8.71 13.09 -5.58
CA ASN A 131 -7.56 12.36 -5.05
C ASN A 131 -6.88 13.19 -3.96
N LEU A 132 -6.56 14.45 -4.22
CA LEU A 132 -5.95 15.35 -3.24
C LEU A 132 -6.83 15.51 -1.99
N TYR A 133 -8.14 15.72 -2.19
CA TYR A 133 -9.09 15.81 -1.08
C TYR A 133 -9.11 14.53 -0.23
N PHE A 134 -9.16 13.36 -0.86
CA PHE A 134 -9.18 12.09 -0.15
C PHE A 134 -7.82 11.77 0.49
N GLU A 135 -6.70 12.07 -0.14
CA GLU A 135 -5.37 11.97 0.46
C GLU A 135 -5.28 12.83 1.72
N MET A 136 -5.74 14.08 1.68
CA MET A 136 -5.79 14.95 2.87
C MET A 136 -6.70 14.38 3.97
N LYS A 137 -7.87 13.86 3.60
CA LYS A 137 -8.80 13.24 4.56
C LYS A 137 -8.18 11.99 5.20
N ARG A 138 -7.59 11.11 4.39
CA ARG A 138 -6.95 9.86 4.82
C ARG A 138 -5.69 10.13 5.63
N ALA A 139 -4.89 11.14 5.29
CA ALA A 139 -3.73 11.54 6.07
C ALA A 139 -4.09 11.90 7.51
N ARG A 140 -5.23 12.56 7.73
CA ARG A 140 -5.73 12.86 9.09
C ARG A 140 -6.10 11.61 9.87
N GLU A 141 -6.76 10.64 9.23
CA GLU A 141 -7.05 9.34 9.83
C GLU A 141 -5.76 8.56 10.13
N GLU A 142 -4.78 8.66 9.23
CA GLU A 142 -3.50 7.96 9.34
C GLU A 142 -2.67 8.48 10.50
N ILE A 143 -2.73 9.78 10.85
CA ILE A 143 -2.09 10.30 12.07
C ILE A 143 -2.59 9.56 13.32
N VAL A 144 -3.91 9.37 13.44
CA VAL A 144 -4.51 8.67 14.59
C VAL A 144 -4.08 7.20 14.61
N ARG A 145 -4.06 6.54 13.45
CA ARG A 145 -3.60 5.15 13.33
C ARG A 145 -2.12 5.00 13.66
N ALA A 146 -1.29 5.89 13.15
CA ALA A 146 0.14 5.91 13.42
C ALA A 146 0.42 6.06 14.92
N ASN A 147 -0.31 6.91 15.64
CA ASN A 147 -0.16 7.02 17.10
C ASN A 147 -0.42 5.70 17.84
N VAL A 148 -1.42 4.94 17.41
CA VAL A 148 -1.72 3.61 17.97
C VAL A 148 -0.60 2.62 17.63
N GLU A 149 -0.13 2.65 16.38
CA GLU A 149 0.89 1.72 15.91
C GLU A 149 2.26 2.00 16.54
N ILE A 150 2.63 3.26 16.76
CA ILE A 150 3.84 3.65 17.50
C ILE A 150 3.84 3.01 18.88
N ARG A 151 2.72 3.12 19.61
CA ARG A 151 2.60 2.52 20.94
C ARG A 151 2.69 0.99 20.89
N ARG A 152 2.05 0.36 19.90
CA ARG A 152 2.12 -1.10 19.71
C ARG A 152 3.53 -1.56 19.38
N GLN A 153 4.25 -0.84 18.51
CA GLN A 153 5.61 -1.15 18.14
C GLN A 153 6.55 -1.08 19.35
N ILE A 154 6.44 -0.04 20.18
CA ILE A 154 7.23 0.07 21.43
C ILE A 154 6.92 -1.09 22.38
N THR A 155 5.63 -1.41 22.54
CA THR A 155 5.20 -2.53 23.39
C THR A 155 5.81 -3.84 22.89
N PHE A 156 5.72 -4.10 21.59
CA PHE A 156 6.29 -5.29 20.96
C PHE A 156 7.81 -5.36 21.16
N MET A 157 8.54 -4.25 21.00
CA MET A 157 10.00 -4.23 21.17
C MET A 157 10.41 -4.52 22.62
N VAL A 158 9.71 -3.95 23.61
CA VAL A 158 9.96 -4.22 25.04
C VAL A 158 9.61 -5.66 25.40
N ASP A 159 8.47 -6.16 24.92
CA ASP A 159 8.03 -7.53 25.14
C ASP A 159 9.03 -8.52 24.55
N ASN A 160 9.42 -8.31 23.29
CA ASN A 160 10.33 -9.18 22.56
C ASN A 160 11.73 -9.21 23.22
N TYR A 161 12.19 -8.08 23.75
CA TYR A 161 13.44 -8.00 24.51
C TYR A 161 13.41 -8.91 25.74
N ASN A 162 12.36 -8.81 26.57
CA ASN A 162 12.22 -9.62 27.77
C ASN A 162 11.99 -11.11 27.45
N ASP A 163 11.21 -11.42 26.41
CA ASP A 163 10.99 -12.79 25.96
C ASP A 163 12.31 -13.44 25.49
N HIS A 164 13.21 -12.68 24.84
CA HIS A 164 14.53 -13.17 24.48
C HIS A 164 15.42 -13.41 25.71
N LEU A 165 15.40 -12.52 26.71
CA LEU A 165 16.19 -12.71 27.93
C LEU A 165 15.79 -14.00 28.65
N VAL A 166 14.49 -14.23 28.82
CA VAL A 166 13.97 -15.47 29.43
C VAL A 166 14.39 -16.69 28.62
N ALA A 167 14.23 -16.66 27.29
CA ALA A 167 14.62 -17.78 26.42
C ALA A 167 16.13 -18.06 26.45
N ILE A 168 16.97 -17.03 26.57
CA ILE A 168 18.43 -17.18 26.70
C ILE A 168 18.79 -17.81 28.05
N GLU A 169 18.17 -17.35 29.14
CA GLU A 169 18.40 -17.91 30.48
C GLU A 169 17.98 -19.40 30.54
N GLU A 170 16.82 -19.75 29.98
CA GLU A 170 16.35 -21.13 29.88
C GLU A 170 17.27 -22.00 29.01
N ALA A 171 17.64 -21.51 27.81
CA ALA A 171 18.51 -22.23 26.90
C ALA A 171 19.92 -22.41 27.46
N ALA A 172 20.45 -21.46 28.23
CA ALA A 172 21.79 -21.54 28.80
C ALA A 172 21.96 -22.75 29.73
N THR A 173 20.87 -23.25 30.33
CA THR A 173 20.90 -24.44 31.18
C THR A 173 20.91 -25.76 30.40
N THR A 174 20.37 -25.77 29.18
CA THR A 174 20.14 -27.00 28.39
C THR A 174 21.04 -27.09 27.15
N ASP A 175 21.22 -26.00 26.42
CA ASP A 175 22.05 -25.88 25.23
C ASP A 175 22.74 -24.50 25.16
N PRO A 176 24.03 -24.41 25.55
CA PRO A 176 24.77 -23.15 25.53
C PRO A 176 25.01 -22.61 24.11
N ASN A 177 25.02 -23.47 23.07
CA ASN A 177 25.19 -23.01 21.70
C ASN A 177 23.92 -22.29 21.20
N LEU A 178 22.74 -22.82 21.57
CA LEU A 178 21.46 -22.17 21.27
C LEU A 178 21.36 -20.83 22.01
N ALA A 179 21.76 -20.76 23.27
CA ALA A 179 21.80 -19.50 24.02
C ALA A 179 22.70 -18.46 23.34
N ALA A 180 23.87 -18.86 22.83
CA ALA A 180 24.77 -17.97 22.10
C ALA A 180 24.20 -17.46 20.76
N GLU A 181 23.42 -18.29 20.03
CA GLU A 181 22.71 -17.87 18.82
C GLU A 181 21.55 -16.91 19.14
N LEU A 182 20.79 -17.18 20.20
CA LEU A 182 19.72 -16.30 20.66
C LEU A 182 20.25 -14.94 21.11
N GLN A 183 21.40 -14.90 21.80
CA GLN A 183 22.07 -13.66 22.16
C GLN A 183 22.47 -12.86 20.91
N ARG A 184 23.08 -13.50 19.91
CA ARG A 184 23.42 -12.81 18.64
C ARG A 184 22.21 -12.23 17.93
N ARG A 185 21.07 -12.94 17.95
CA ARG A 185 19.81 -12.42 17.40
C ARG A 185 19.29 -11.23 18.19
N LEU A 186 19.35 -11.30 19.52
CA LEU A 186 18.96 -10.20 20.40
C LEU A 186 19.82 -8.96 20.14
N ASP A 187 21.14 -9.11 20.02
CA ASP A 187 22.07 -8.00 19.73
C ASP A 187 21.75 -7.34 18.38
N HIS A 188 21.45 -8.14 17.35
CA HIS A 188 21.03 -7.63 16.05
C HIS A 188 19.69 -6.89 16.13
N GLN A 189 18.72 -7.46 16.84
CA GLN A 189 17.40 -6.83 17.02
C GLN A 189 17.52 -5.51 17.79
N LEU A 190 18.36 -5.44 18.82
CA LEU A 190 18.61 -4.21 19.58
C LEU A 190 19.19 -3.10 18.70
N ALA A 191 20.06 -3.43 17.74
CA ALA A 191 20.56 -2.43 16.79
C ALA A 191 19.44 -1.88 15.90
N ILE A 192 18.53 -2.74 15.42
CA ILE A 192 17.36 -2.32 14.63
C ILE A 192 16.40 -1.48 15.50
N ASP A 193 16.09 -1.96 16.69
CA ASP A 193 15.19 -1.31 17.64
C ASP A 193 15.71 0.07 18.06
N THR A 194 17.03 0.24 18.16
CA THR A 194 17.67 1.53 18.42
C THR A 194 17.37 2.54 17.31
N GLU A 195 17.52 2.15 16.04
CA GLU A 195 17.19 3.01 14.89
C GLU A 195 15.68 3.33 14.85
N ILE A 196 14.83 2.32 15.13
CA ILE A 196 13.38 2.52 15.23
C ILE A 196 13.08 3.54 16.33
N ALA A 197 13.64 3.37 17.53
CA ALA A 197 13.41 4.28 18.66
C ALA A 197 13.80 5.73 18.35
N GLN A 198 14.92 5.96 17.65
CA GLN A 198 15.31 7.32 17.21
C GLN A 198 14.29 7.93 16.24
N ARG A 199 13.75 7.13 15.32
CA ARG A 199 12.68 7.59 14.41
C ARG A 199 11.38 7.87 15.16
N LEU A 200 11.01 7.01 16.11
CA LEU A 200 9.83 7.21 16.95
C LEU A 200 9.95 8.51 17.77
N LEU A 201 11.11 8.77 18.37
CA LEU A 201 11.40 10.02 19.06
C LEU A 201 11.34 11.23 18.12
N SER A 202 11.89 11.12 16.91
CA SER A 202 11.80 12.19 15.92
C SER A 202 10.35 12.46 15.51
N MET A 203 9.54 11.42 15.36
CA MET A 203 8.10 11.55 15.06
C MET A 203 7.34 12.20 16.21
N SER A 204 7.68 11.89 17.47
CA SER A 204 6.99 12.50 18.62
C SER A 204 7.27 14.00 18.76
N GLN A 205 8.34 14.50 18.14
CA GLN A 205 8.68 15.92 18.10
C GLN A 205 7.96 16.69 16.98
N LEU A 206 7.28 15.99 16.05
CA LEU A 206 6.53 16.63 14.99
C LEU A 206 5.31 17.38 15.54
N ARG A 207 4.98 18.51 14.91
CA ARG A 207 3.80 19.29 15.25
C ARG A 207 2.54 18.47 15.00
N GLY A 208 1.71 18.29 16.02
CA GLY A 208 0.46 17.54 15.94
C GLY A 208 0.57 16.08 16.40
N PHE A 209 1.74 15.64 16.88
CA PHE A 209 1.84 14.37 17.59
C PHE A 209 0.97 14.40 18.86
N THR A 210 0.14 13.38 19.01
CA THR A 210 -0.80 13.19 20.14
C THR A 210 -0.73 11.77 20.70
N GLY A 211 0.21 10.96 20.20
CA GLY A 211 0.44 9.60 20.66
C GLY A 211 1.24 9.55 21.97
N SER A 212 1.66 8.34 22.34
CA SER A 212 2.49 8.11 23.52
C SER A 212 3.67 7.23 23.13
N LEU A 213 4.84 7.55 23.69
CA LEU A 213 6.03 6.71 23.61
C LEU A 213 6.14 5.72 24.78
N LEU A 214 5.14 5.68 25.66
CA LEU A 214 5.10 4.67 26.73
C LEU A 214 4.57 3.34 26.19
N PRO A 215 5.14 2.21 26.61
CA PRO A 215 4.60 0.91 26.26
C PRO A 215 3.15 0.76 26.75
N GLY A 216 2.36 0.01 26.00
CA GLY A 216 1.04 -0.46 26.40
C GLY A 216 1.12 -1.85 27.04
N VAL A 217 -0.03 -2.52 27.09
CA VAL A 217 -0.14 -3.91 27.49
C VAL A 217 -0.71 -4.70 26.31
N ARG A 218 0.00 -5.76 25.90
CA ARG A 218 -0.47 -6.65 24.85
C ARG A 218 -1.59 -7.54 25.38
N ILE A 219 -2.67 -7.68 24.60
CA ILE A 219 -3.78 -8.59 24.95
C ILE A 219 -3.22 -10.01 25.09
N GLY A 220 -3.48 -10.65 26.24
CA GLY A 220 -3.01 -12.00 26.56
C GLY A 220 -1.61 -12.05 27.20
N LYS A 221 -0.94 -10.91 27.40
CA LYS A 221 0.29 -10.82 28.21
C LYS A 221 -0.01 -10.04 29.49
N GLU A 222 0.65 -10.40 30.57
CA GLU A 222 0.60 -9.58 31.79
C GLU A 222 1.29 -8.23 31.54
N GLY A 223 0.94 -7.23 32.34
CA GLY A 223 1.62 -5.93 32.30
C GLY A 223 3.10 -6.07 32.70
N PHE A 224 3.85 -4.99 32.54
CA PHE A 224 5.27 -4.94 32.87
C PHE A 224 5.52 -5.43 34.31
N ARG A 225 6.26 -6.53 34.45
CA ARG A 225 6.53 -7.22 35.72
C ARG A 225 7.75 -6.61 36.40
N ALA A 226 7.88 -6.81 37.71
CA ALA A 226 9.08 -6.39 38.45
C ALA A 226 10.37 -7.10 37.97
N SER A 227 10.25 -8.29 37.40
CA SER A 227 11.37 -9.02 36.78
C SER A 227 11.79 -8.47 35.42
N ASP A 228 10.91 -7.71 34.76
CA ASP A 228 11.15 -7.24 33.40
C ASP A 228 12.18 -6.11 33.40
N LYS A 229 13.02 -6.11 32.38
CA LYS A 229 14.08 -5.12 32.17
C LYS A 229 13.70 -4.20 31.01
N LEU A 230 14.07 -2.94 31.14
CA LEU A 230 13.98 -2.00 30.02
C LEU A 230 15.20 -2.17 29.11
N PRO A 231 15.02 -2.27 27.79
CA PRO A 231 16.13 -2.31 26.87
C PRO A 231 16.89 -0.97 26.85
N PRO A 232 18.19 -0.95 26.51
CA PRO A 232 19.00 0.28 26.55
C PRO A 232 18.43 1.45 25.74
N TRP A 233 17.79 1.18 24.59
CA TRP A 233 17.17 2.23 23.78
C TRP A 233 15.96 2.88 24.48
N ALA A 234 15.21 2.13 25.29
CA ALA A 234 14.04 2.66 26.00
C ALA A 234 14.46 3.69 27.05
N ILE A 235 15.57 3.42 27.75
CA ILE A 235 16.13 4.32 28.76
C ILE A 235 16.86 5.49 28.08
N ASN A 236 17.81 5.19 27.20
CA ASN A 236 18.76 6.20 26.70
C ASN A 236 18.19 7.10 25.61
N ILE A 237 17.24 6.62 24.81
CA ILE A 237 16.68 7.37 23.67
C ILE A 237 15.30 7.93 24.03
N ILE A 238 14.39 7.07 24.50
CA ILE A 238 13.03 7.52 24.83
C ILE A 238 12.96 8.17 26.21
N GLY A 239 13.83 7.80 27.16
CA GLY A 239 13.80 8.35 28.51
C GLY A 239 12.76 7.68 29.42
N ILE A 240 12.48 6.39 29.22
CA ILE A 240 11.54 5.63 30.05
C ILE A 240 12.20 5.31 31.40
N ILE A 241 11.49 5.63 32.48
CA ILE A 241 11.91 5.36 33.85
C ILE A 241 10.83 4.52 34.54
N ILE A 242 11.26 3.50 35.28
CA ILE A 242 10.40 2.69 36.15
C ILE A 242 10.23 3.43 37.47
N VAL A 243 8.99 3.61 37.92
CA VAL A 243 8.70 4.19 39.24
C VAL A 243 8.01 3.12 40.10
N ASP A 244 8.64 2.77 41.21
CA ASP A 244 8.09 1.86 42.22
C ASP A 244 7.07 2.62 43.06
N GLY A 245 5.84 2.11 43.13
CA GLY A 245 4.70 2.85 43.65
C GLY A 245 4.57 2.80 45.17
N GLU A 246 5.03 3.85 45.85
CA GLU A 246 4.30 4.45 46.99
C GLU A 246 4.53 5.97 46.94
N ASN A 247 3.53 6.73 46.47
CA ASN A 247 3.52 8.20 46.34
C ASN A 247 4.48 8.82 45.31
N SER A 248 4.02 9.07 44.09
CA SER A 248 4.44 10.28 43.37
C SER A 248 3.52 10.61 42.19
N GLU A 249 2.91 11.80 42.26
CA GLU A 249 2.44 12.51 41.08
C GLU A 249 3.64 12.75 40.15
N CYS A 250 3.65 12.20 38.93
CA CYS A 250 4.65 12.58 37.92
C CYS A 250 4.40 14.06 37.54
N GLN A 251 5.14 14.98 38.15
CA GLN A 251 5.14 16.39 37.74
C GLN A 251 5.73 16.51 36.33
N PRO A 252 5.13 17.32 35.43
CA PRO A 252 5.70 17.55 34.11
C PRO A 252 7.03 18.32 34.25
N ALA A 253 8.07 17.80 33.60
CA ALA A 253 9.40 18.41 33.59
C ALA A 253 9.30 19.90 33.18
N SER A 254 9.75 20.76 34.09
CA SER A 254 9.83 22.21 33.89
C SER A 254 10.72 22.54 32.70
N ALA A 255 10.24 23.45 31.85
CA ALA A 255 10.94 23.93 30.67
C ALA A 255 12.21 24.71 31.05
N SER A 256 13.37 24.07 30.97
CA SER A 256 14.65 24.76 30.82
C SER A 256 15.63 23.93 29.99
N GLY A 257 15.86 24.36 28.76
CA GLY A 257 17.12 24.16 28.03
C GLY A 257 17.62 22.73 27.85
N GLY A 258 16.83 21.86 27.21
CA GLY A 258 17.24 20.52 26.81
C GLY A 258 16.06 19.57 26.89
N LYS A 259 15.43 19.24 25.75
CA LYS A 259 14.21 18.41 25.71
C LYS A 259 14.53 16.95 26.05
N SER A 260 14.70 16.63 27.33
CA SER A 260 14.56 15.25 27.82
C SER A 260 13.09 15.01 28.12
N ILE A 261 12.47 14.13 27.34
CA ILE A 261 11.11 13.62 27.62
C ILE A 261 11.31 12.52 28.66
N SER A 262 11.03 12.79 29.92
CA SER A 262 10.98 11.74 30.96
C SER A 262 9.58 11.14 30.98
N CYS A 263 9.49 9.81 30.87
CA CYS A 263 8.24 9.08 30.74
C CYS A 263 8.16 7.99 31.82
N CYS A 264 7.20 8.10 32.75
CA CYS A 264 7.03 7.17 33.88
C CYS A 264 6.27 5.89 33.47
N LEU A 265 6.80 4.70 33.78
CA LEU A 265 6.10 3.41 33.70
C LEU A 265 5.81 2.89 35.12
N SER A 266 4.54 2.57 35.42
CA SER A 266 4.11 2.08 36.73
C SER A 266 4.17 0.55 36.80
N GLN A 267 4.77 0.02 37.86
CA GLN A 267 4.75 -1.43 38.16
C GLN A 267 3.48 -1.80 38.94
N HIS A 268 2.88 -2.94 38.60
CA HIS A 268 1.84 -3.56 39.42
C HIS A 268 2.45 -4.66 40.30
N HIS A 269 2.66 -4.38 41.58
CA HIS A 269 2.91 -5.42 42.58
C HIS A 269 1.61 -6.19 42.86
N ARG A 270 1.63 -7.52 42.68
CA ARG A 270 0.65 -8.41 43.32
C ARG A 270 1.25 -8.87 44.63
N GLU A 271 0.65 -8.43 45.74
CA GLU A 271 0.82 -9.06 47.05
C GLU A 271 0.26 -10.50 46.96
N LEU A 272 1.06 -11.47 47.41
CA LEU A 272 0.65 -12.87 47.62
C LEU A 272 0.15 -13.04 49.04
#